data_AF-A0A2A3MJC8-F1
#
_entry.id   AF-A0A2A3MJC8-F1
#
_cell.length_a   1.000
_cell.length_b   1.000
_cell.length_c   1.000
_cell.angle_alpha   90.00
_cell.angle_beta   90.00
_cell.angle_gamma   90.00
#
_symmetry.space_group_name_H-M   'P 1'
#
loop_
_entity.id
_entity.type
_entity.pdbx_description
1 polymer ?
#
loop_
_entity_poly.entity_id
_entity_poly.type
_entity_poly.pdbx_seq_one_letter_code
_entity_poly.pdbx_strand_id
1 'polypeptide(L)' 'MYVCLCKSVTDNQIKDAIAGGACSMRDLRNDLEVGTQCGKCARDCKSLLSENLAASPAATAMLSAQYVAA' A
#
# COMPACT_ATOMS: atom_id res chain seq x y z
N MET A 1 13.55 2.13 0.07
CA MET A 1 14.14 1.62 1.34
C MET A 1 13.68 0.19 1.65
N TYR A 2 14.44 -0.58 2.43
CA TYR A 2 13.94 -1.87 2.96
C TYR A 2 12.91 -1.62 4.06
N VAL A 3 11.74 -2.23 3.91
CA VAL A 3 10.63 -2.14 4.88
C VAL A 3 10.57 -3.42 5.72
N CYS A 4 10.77 -4.60 5.11
CA CYS A 4 10.86 -5.87 5.83
C CYS A 4 12.26 -6.48 5.69
N LEU A 5 13.07 -6.44 6.75
CA LEU A 5 14.40 -7.05 6.76
C LEU A 5 14.35 -8.59 6.76
N CYS A 6 13.35 -9.18 7.40
CA CYS A 6 13.15 -10.62 7.46
C CYS A 6 12.93 -11.27 6.09
N LYS A 7 12.29 -10.53 5.18
CA LYS A 7 11.90 -11.00 3.84
C LYS A 7 12.62 -10.25 2.71
N SER A 8 13.55 -9.36 3.06
CA SER A 8 14.23 -8.48 2.10
C SER A 8 13.26 -7.74 1.18
N VAL A 9 12.16 -7.21 1.74
CA VAL A 9 11.14 -6.48 0.98
C VAL A 9 11.37 -4.98 1.08
N THR A 10 11.35 -4.32 -0.06
CA THR A 10 11.50 -2.88 -0.23
C THR A 10 10.16 -2.17 -0.35
N ASP A 11 10.17 -0.86 -0.11
CA ASP A 11 9.05 0.04 -0.36
C ASP A 11 8.53 -0.02 -1.80
N ASN A 12 9.42 -0.10 -2.79
CA ASN A 12 9.04 -0.21 -4.19
C ASN A 12 8.27 -1.49 -4.46
N GLN A 13 8.72 -2.64 -3.94
CA GLN A 13 7.98 -3.90 -4.07
C GLN A 13 6.59 -3.83 -3.42
N ILE A 14 6.45 -3.13 -2.29
CA ILE A 14 5.14 -2.91 -1.66
C ILE A 14 4.25 -2.03 -2.54
N LYS A 15 4.79 -0.95 -3.11
CA LYS A 15 4.05 -0.07 -4.04
C LYS A 15 3.64 -0.80 -5.31
N ASP A 16 4.50 -1.64 -5.86
CA ASP A 16 4.22 -2.47 -7.04
C ASP A 16 3.09 -3.46 -6.75
N ALA A 17 3.08 -4.10 -5.57
CA ALA A 17 1.98 -4.97 -5.13
C ALA A 17 0.66 -4.19 -4.99
N ILE A 18 0.70 -2.98 -4.44
CA ILE A 18 -0.48 -2.11 -4.33
C ILE A 18 -0.99 -1.70 -5.71
N ALA A 19 -0.11 -1.32 -6.63
CA ALA A 19 -0.46 -1.02 -8.02
C ALA A 19 -1.02 -2.25 -8.76
N GLY A 20 -0.58 -3.45 -8.38
CA GLY A 20 -1.10 -4.74 -8.84
C GLY A 20 -2.46 -5.13 -8.22
N GLY A 21 -2.98 -4.37 -7.25
CA GLY A 21 -4.31 -4.57 -6.68
C GLY A 21 -4.33 -4.92 -5.19
N ALA A 22 -3.18 -5.02 -4.51
CA ALA A 22 -3.16 -5.24 -3.07
C ALA A 22 -3.80 -4.06 -2.32
N CYS A 23 -4.90 -4.32 -1.62
CA CYS A 23 -5.69 -3.28 -0.93
C CYS A 23 -5.75 -3.50 0.59
N SER A 24 -5.06 -4.52 1.10
CA SER A 24 -5.01 -4.84 2.53
C SER A 24 -3.65 -5.40 2.95
N MET A 25 -3.38 -5.38 4.27
CA MET A 25 -2.22 -6.08 4.84
C MET A 25 -2.26 -7.60 4.62
N ARG A 26 -3.44 -8.18 4.39
CA ARG A 26 -3.56 -9.60 4.06
C ARG A 26 -3.01 -9.88 2.67
N ASP A 27 -3.29 -9.01 1.71
CA ASP A 27 -2.79 -9.15 0.34
C ASP A 27 -1.28 -9.00 0.31
N LEU A 28 -0.73 -7.95 0.95
CA LEU A 28 0.72 -7.78 1.08
C LEU A 28 1.40 -8.99 1.74
N ARG A 29 0.74 -9.61 2.73
CA ARG A 29 1.25 -10.81 3.40
C ARG A 29 1.25 -12.03 2.47
N ASN A 30 0.22 -12.18 1.63
CA ASN A 30 0.14 -13.29 0.68
C ASN A 30 1.18 -13.13 -0.44
N ASP A 31 1.39 -11.90 -0.92
CA ASP A 31 2.24 -11.64 -2.09
C ASP A 31 3.73 -11.51 -1.73
N LEU A 32 4.04 -10.87 -0.60
CA LEU A 32 5.41 -10.49 -0.22
C LEU A 32 5.87 -11.13 1.10
N GLU A 33 5.03 -11.95 1.73
CA GLU A 33 5.27 -12.56 3.04
C GLU A 33 5.58 -11.57 4.18
N VAL A 34 5.26 -10.28 4.00
CA VAL A 34 5.58 -9.25 5.00
C VAL A 34 4.82 -9.49 6.31
N GLY A 35 5.51 -9.30 7.43
CA GLY A 35 4.94 -9.47 8.76
C GLY A 35 4.68 -10.91 9.19
N THR A 36 5.22 -11.92 8.49
CA THR A 36 5.09 -13.35 8.85
C THR A 36 6.18 -13.88 9.79
N GLN A 37 7.26 -13.13 10.00
CA GLN A 37 8.34 -13.48 10.94
C GLN A 37 8.29 -12.64 12.22
N CYS A 38 9.03 -11.54 12.31
CA CYS A 38 9.09 -10.74 13.55
C CYS A 38 7.98 -9.70 13.70
N GLY A 39 7.19 -9.45 12.64
CA GLY A 39 6.07 -8.52 12.63
C GLY A 39 6.40 -7.02 12.67
N LYS A 40 7.67 -6.63 12.88
CA LYS A 40 8.07 -5.22 13.11
C LYS A 40 7.71 -4.27 11.95
N CYS A 41 7.79 -4.76 10.71
CA CYS A 41 7.46 -3.99 9.51
C CYS A 41 5.96 -3.68 9.32
N ALA A 42 5.06 -4.26 10.12
CA ALA A 42 3.62 -4.18 9.88
C ALA A 42 3.06 -2.76 9.95
N ARG A 43 3.60 -1.90 10.83
CA ARG A 43 3.23 -0.49 10.92
C ARG A 43 3.58 0.26 9.64
N ASP A 44 4.81 0.10 9.17
CA ASP A 44 5.32 0.79 7.98
C ASP A 44 4.61 0.32 6.71
N CYS A 45 4.37 -0.99 6.57
CA CYS A 45 3.59 -1.54 5.46
C CYS A 45 2.16 -0.98 5.44
N LYS A 46 1.52 -0.83 6.61
CA LYS A 46 0.18 -0.23 6.71
C LYS A 46 0.18 1.25 6.35
N SER A 47 1.21 2.01 6.73
CA SER A 47 1.35 3.42 6.35
C SER A 47 1.43 3.57 4.84
N LEU A 48 2.31 2.81 4.19
CA LEU A 48 2.45 2.79 2.74
C LEU A 48 1.14 2.41 2.05
N LEU A 49 0.43 1.40 2.56
CA LEU A 49 -0.86 1.00 2.03
C LEU A 49 -1.89 2.16 2.11
N SER A 50 -2.01 2.81 3.27
CA SER A 50 -2.93 3.94 3.44
C SER A 50 -2.58 5.14 2.57
N GLU A 51 -1.30 5.48 2.46
CA GLU A 51 -0.81 6.60 1.65
C GLU A 51 -1.09 6.38 0.16
N ASN A 52 -0.84 5.18 -0.36
CA ASN A 52 -1.03 4.89 -1.78
C ASN A 52 -2.52 4.71 -2.14
N LEU A 53 -3.34 4.16 -1.24
CA LEU A 53 -4.78 4.06 -1.47
C LEU A 53 -5.48 5.43 -1.40
N ALA A 54 -5.05 6.32 -0.51
CA ALA A 54 -5.55 7.69 -0.45
C ALA A 54 -5.12 8.55 -1.64
N ALA A 55 -3.93 8.27 -2.21
CA ALA A 55 -3.39 8.98 -3.37
C ALA A 55 -3.87 8.44 -4.73
N SER A 56 -4.64 7.33 -4.75
CA SER A 56 -5.08 6.73 -6.01
C SER A 56 -6.03 7.66 -6.76
N PRO A 57 -5.74 8.03 -8.03
CA PRO A 57 -6.53 9.01 -8.79
C PRO A 57 -7.97 8.56 -9.08
N ALA A 58 -8.29 7.28 -8.88
CA ALA A 58 -9.68 6.80 -8.92
C ALA A 58 -10.56 7.39 -7.80
N ALA A 59 -9.98 7.69 -6.63
CA ALA A 59 -10.67 8.37 -5.54
C ALA A 59 -10.70 9.90 -5.76
N THR A 60 -9.63 10.48 -6.29
CA THR A 60 -9.53 11.93 -6.57
C THR A 60 -10.40 12.38 -7.74
N ALA A 61 -10.61 11.52 -8.75
CA ALA A 61 -11.47 11.82 -9.90
C ALA A 61 -12.96 12.00 -9.51
N MET A 62 -13.41 11.39 -8.41
CA MET A 62 -14.77 11.62 -7.90
C MET A 62 -14.91 12.98 -7.19
N LEU A 63 -13.83 13.54 -6.64
CA LEU A 63 -13.89 14.81 -5.92
C LEU A 63 -13.89 16.03 -6.86
N SER A 64 -13.23 15.93 -8.02
CA SER A 64 -13.19 17.02 -9.01
C SER A 64 -14.49 17.13 -9.83
N ALA A 65 -15.25 16.05 -10.00
CA ALA A 65 -16.54 16.08 -10.68
C ALA A 65 -17.63 16.85 -9.90
N GLN A 66 -17.49 16.99 -8.58
CA GLN A 66 -18.47 17.68 -7.73
C GLN A 66 -18.38 19.22 -7.80
N TYR A 67 -17.26 19.78 -8.30
CA TYR A 67 -17.00 21.23 -8.30
C TYR A 67 -17.33 21.96 -9.61
N VAL A 68 -17.76 21.26 -10.68
CA VAL A 68 -18.07 21.88 -11.99
C VAL A 68 -19.57 22.23 -12.13
N ALA A 69 -20.38 21.95 -11.12
CA ALA A 69 -21.83 22.19 -11.13
C ALA A 69 -22.29 23.29 -10.15
N ALA A 70 -21.51 24.37 -10.02
CA ALA A 70 -21.90 25.59 -9.28
C ALA A 70 -21.70 26.84 -10.15
#